data_AF-A0A3D2FMM1-F1
#
_entry.id   AF-A0A3D2FMM1-F1
#
_cell.length_a   1.000
_cell.length_b   1.000
_cell.length_c   1.000
_cell.angle_alpha   90.00
_cell.angle_beta   90.00
_cell.angle_gamma   90.00
#
_symmetry.space_group_name_H-M   'P 1'
#
loop_
_entity.id
_entity.type
_entity.pdbx_description
1 polymer ?
#
loop_
_entity_poly.entity_id
_entity_poly.type
_entity_poly.pdbx_seq_one_letter_code
_entity_poly.pdbx_strand_id
1 'polypeptide(L)'
;MELEAIAFSIDAIYLNHQRISQWAARCEPKSFLKTPYRERLELFLYLWSIVDQADALRRLLRKIRTNESVLEFRKISDAAQSMRNSMDHLSQNIPNIANKKGHVPPVYGAFSFGRFHFDEAGVEIEDFEIYTITAGSLTHKAHKWPVPNPLGKILDIPVGMFEFSAFDRTLDVSALVRCLSGIVHLFDTRVRNRIETAIRSAAEEKGLDAEPMLSEYAGSIATVIEGKIK
;
A
#
# COMPACT_ATOMS: atom_id res chain seq x y z
N MET A 1 16.54 14.30 -3.95
CA MET A 1 15.32 14.25 -4.80
C MET A 1 14.86 12.84 -5.14
N GLU A 2 15.51 12.04 -6.01
CA GLU A 2 14.96 10.70 -6.36
C GLU A 2 14.88 9.73 -5.16
N LEU A 3 15.93 9.62 -4.35
CA LEU A 3 15.94 8.77 -3.14
C LEU A 3 14.92 9.21 -2.09
N GLU A 4 14.81 10.53 -1.90
CA GLU A 4 13.83 11.15 -1.01
C GLU A 4 12.40 10.87 -1.44
N ALA A 5 12.10 10.96 -2.74
CA ALA A 5 10.79 10.63 -3.29
C ALA A 5 10.46 9.14 -3.10
N ILE A 6 11.46 8.25 -3.25
CA ILE A 6 11.30 6.82 -2.97
C ILE A 6 10.96 6.60 -1.49
N ALA A 7 11.74 7.17 -0.58
CA ALA A 7 11.51 7.06 0.86
C ALA A 7 10.12 7.59 1.24
N PHE A 8 9.75 8.78 0.75
CA PHE A 8 8.44 9.35 0.99
C PHE A 8 7.30 8.45 0.51
N SER A 9 7.39 7.90 -0.71
CA SER A 9 6.34 7.00 -1.21
C SER A 9 6.22 5.72 -0.40
N ILE A 10 7.35 5.13 0.04
CA ILE A 10 7.35 3.95 0.92
C ILE A 10 6.66 4.29 2.26
N ASP A 11 7.07 5.39 2.90
CA ASP A 11 6.53 5.81 4.19
C ASP A 11 5.05 6.14 4.12
N ALA A 12 4.63 6.82 3.04
CA ALA A 12 3.23 7.15 2.83
C ALA A 12 2.39 5.89 2.64
N ILE A 13 2.87 4.88 1.90
CA ILE A 13 2.17 3.59 1.77
C ILE A 13 2.05 2.91 3.14
N TYR A 14 3.15 2.82 3.91
CA TYR A 14 3.12 2.22 5.25
C TYR A 14 2.18 2.95 6.21
N LEU A 15 2.24 4.29 6.25
CA LEU A 15 1.37 5.10 7.10
C LEU A 15 -0.10 4.88 6.75
N ASN A 16 -0.46 4.98 5.46
CA ASN A 16 -1.83 4.79 5.01
C ASN A 16 -2.32 3.36 5.29
N HIS A 17 -1.48 2.35 5.08
CA HIS A 17 -1.78 0.97 5.43
C HIS A 17 -2.07 0.83 6.94
N GLN A 18 -1.21 1.37 7.79
CA GLN A 18 -1.42 1.36 9.24
C GLN A 18 -2.74 2.03 9.63
N ARG A 19 -3.10 3.16 9.00
CA ARG A 19 -4.39 3.84 9.23
C ARG A 19 -5.56 2.97 8.82
N ILE A 20 -5.47 2.27 7.68
CA ILE A 20 -6.49 1.32 7.22
C ILE A 20 -6.60 0.14 8.20
N SER A 21 -5.49 -0.46 8.65
CA SER A 21 -5.51 -1.55 9.62
C SER A 21 -6.15 -1.14 10.94
N GLN A 22 -5.78 0.03 11.48
CA GLN A 22 -6.37 0.59 12.69
C GLN A 22 -7.87 0.86 12.53
N TRP A 23 -8.28 1.31 11.34
CA TRP A 23 -9.68 1.51 11.02
C TRP A 23 -10.43 0.18 10.97
N ALA A 24 -9.90 -0.82 10.25
CA ALA A 24 -10.49 -2.15 10.11
C ALA A 24 -10.63 -2.87 11.47
N ALA A 25 -9.61 -2.78 12.33
CA ALA A 25 -9.64 -3.39 13.66
C ALA A 25 -10.73 -2.81 14.57
N ARG A 26 -11.01 -1.51 14.45
CA ARG A 26 -12.05 -0.81 15.23
C ARG A 26 -13.46 -0.97 14.65
N CYS A 27 -13.56 -1.44 13.42
CA CYS A 27 -14.85 -1.53 12.74
C CYS A 27 -15.65 -2.72 13.28
N GLU A 28 -16.77 -2.48 13.98
CA GLU A 28 -17.60 -3.57 14.48
C GLU A 28 -18.60 -4.04 13.39
N PRO A 29 -18.80 -5.37 13.22
CA PRO A 29 -19.66 -5.93 12.18
C PRO A 29 -21.08 -5.33 12.12
N LYS A 30 -21.69 -5.15 13.29
CA LYS A 30 -23.08 -4.67 13.42
C LYS A 30 -23.22 -3.15 13.39
N SER A 31 -22.10 -2.41 13.42
CA SER A 31 -22.08 -0.94 13.41
C SER A 31 -21.57 -0.37 12.08
N PHE A 32 -21.29 -1.20 11.07
CA PHE A 32 -20.76 -0.74 9.78
C PHE A 32 -21.61 0.32 9.09
N LEU A 33 -22.94 0.10 9.06
CA LEU A 33 -23.89 1.08 8.52
C LEU A 33 -23.95 2.36 9.36
N LYS A 34 -23.57 2.27 10.64
CA LYS A 34 -23.51 3.38 11.59
C LYS A 34 -22.16 4.11 11.56
N THR A 35 -21.13 3.56 10.91
CA THR A 35 -19.84 4.26 10.76
C THR A 35 -20.07 5.61 10.09
N PRO A 36 -19.61 6.72 10.71
CA PRO A 36 -19.80 8.05 10.16
C PRO A 36 -19.30 8.16 8.72
N TYR A 37 -20.05 8.86 7.87
CA TYR A 37 -19.68 9.07 6.46
C TYR A 37 -18.25 9.60 6.30
N ARG A 38 -17.84 10.52 7.18
CA ARG A 38 -16.49 11.09 7.22
C ARG A 38 -15.41 10.01 7.37
N GLU A 39 -15.60 9.07 8.29
CA GLU A 39 -14.61 8.01 8.52
C GLU A 39 -14.49 7.07 7.31
N ARG A 40 -15.63 6.76 6.65
CA ARG A 40 -15.62 6.01 5.40
C ARG A 40 -14.88 6.78 4.30
N LEU A 41 -15.11 8.09 4.18
CA LEU A 41 -14.41 8.92 3.21
C LEU A 41 -12.90 8.94 3.47
N GLU A 42 -12.49 9.13 4.73
CA GLU A 42 -11.07 9.09 5.14
C GLU A 42 -10.41 7.75 4.78
N LEU A 43 -11.09 6.62 5.00
CA LEU A 43 -10.62 5.31 4.57
C LEU A 43 -10.30 5.28 3.06
N PHE A 44 -11.21 5.76 2.22
CA PHE A 44 -10.99 5.77 0.77
C PHE A 44 -9.90 6.77 0.34
N LEU A 45 -9.71 7.87 1.07
CA LEU A 45 -8.57 8.77 0.83
C LEU A 45 -7.24 8.06 1.11
N TYR A 46 -7.14 7.26 2.17
CA TYR A 46 -5.94 6.45 2.44
C TYR A 46 -5.70 5.42 1.34
N LEU A 47 -6.75 4.73 0.87
CA LEU A 47 -6.63 3.73 -0.20
C LEU A 47 -6.17 4.35 -1.52
N TRP A 48 -6.76 5.47 -1.94
CA TRP A 48 -6.32 6.19 -3.13
C TRP A 48 -4.91 6.77 -2.98
N SER A 49 -4.54 7.23 -1.78
CA SER A 49 -3.16 7.65 -1.50
C SER A 49 -2.17 6.49 -1.67
N ILE A 50 -2.50 5.27 -1.23
CA ILE A 50 -1.67 4.08 -1.51
C ILE A 50 -1.54 3.84 -3.01
N VAL A 51 -2.64 3.93 -3.77
CA VAL A 51 -2.62 3.75 -5.23
C VAL A 51 -1.67 4.75 -5.89
N ASP A 52 -1.75 6.03 -5.53
CA ASP A 52 -0.91 7.09 -6.08
C ASP A 52 0.57 6.88 -5.74
N GLN A 53 0.87 6.59 -4.48
CA GLN A 53 2.24 6.39 -4.03
C GLN A 53 2.84 5.09 -4.59
N ALA A 54 2.03 4.05 -4.81
CA ALA A 54 2.47 2.82 -5.46
C ALA A 54 2.84 3.04 -6.93
N ASP A 55 2.04 3.81 -7.69
CA ASP A 55 2.39 4.17 -9.06
C ASP A 55 3.63 5.10 -9.12
N ALA A 56 3.74 6.06 -8.20
CA ALA A 56 4.90 6.93 -8.10
C ALA A 56 6.18 6.12 -7.83
N LEU A 57 6.16 5.25 -6.82
CA LEU A 57 7.27 4.37 -6.48
C LEU A 57 7.61 3.43 -7.65
N ARG A 58 6.60 2.84 -8.29
CA ARG A 58 6.77 2.01 -9.50
C ARG A 58 7.52 2.77 -10.60
N ARG A 59 7.19 4.04 -10.84
CA ARG A 59 7.85 4.89 -11.85
C ARG A 59 9.31 5.20 -11.47
N LEU A 60 9.57 5.53 -10.21
CA LEU A 60 10.91 5.80 -9.69
C LEU A 60 11.82 4.56 -9.79
N LEU A 61 11.27 3.37 -9.53
CA LEU A 61 12.01 2.11 -9.60
C LEU A 61 12.26 1.59 -11.04
N ARG A 62 11.75 2.24 -12.10
CA ARG A 62 11.93 1.78 -13.50
C ARG A 62 13.40 1.67 -13.93
N LYS A 63 14.29 2.41 -13.29
CA LYS A 63 15.74 2.38 -13.54
C LYS A 63 16.40 1.12 -12.96
N ILE A 64 15.80 0.47 -11.96
CA ILE A 64 16.32 -0.74 -11.31
C ILE A 64 15.64 -1.96 -11.95
N ARG A 65 16.20 -2.48 -13.04
CA ARG A 65 15.50 -3.47 -13.88
C ARG A 65 15.70 -4.93 -13.49
N THR A 66 16.74 -5.24 -12.73
CA THR A 66 17.20 -6.63 -12.52
C THR A 66 17.02 -7.14 -11.09
N ASN A 67 16.56 -6.30 -10.16
CA ASN A 67 16.34 -6.74 -8.79
C ASN A 67 14.97 -7.43 -8.66
N GLU A 68 14.96 -8.62 -8.04
CA GLU A 68 13.76 -9.44 -7.87
C GLU A 68 12.65 -8.72 -7.08
N SER A 69 12.98 -8.10 -5.94
CA SER A 69 12.02 -7.33 -5.14
C SER A 69 11.39 -6.19 -5.94
N VAL A 70 12.16 -5.51 -6.79
CA VAL A 70 11.64 -4.46 -7.69
C VAL A 70 10.72 -5.05 -8.75
N LEU A 71 11.07 -6.19 -9.34
CA LEU A 71 10.23 -6.87 -10.34
C LEU A 71 8.91 -7.34 -9.73
N GLU A 72 8.96 -7.91 -8.53
CA GLU A 72 7.78 -8.34 -7.78
C GLU A 72 6.89 -7.15 -7.41
N PHE A 73 7.46 -6.09 -6.83
CA PHE A 73 6.72 -4.86 -6.52
C PHE A 73 6.06 -4.28 -7.77
N ARG A 74 6.77 -4.24 -8.91
CA ARG A 74 6.20 -3.80 -10.18
C ARG A 74 5.05 -4.69 -10.62
N LYS A 75 5.15 -6.00 -10.50
CA LYS A 75 4.04 -6.90 -10.86
C LYS A 75 2.78 -6.60 -10.04
N ILE A 76 2.93 -6.41 -8.72
CA ILE A 76 1.79 -6.16 -7.81
C ILE A 76 1.20 -4.76 -7.99
N SER A 77 2.06 -3.74 -8.18
CA SER A 77 1.64 -2.34 -8.37
C SER A 77 1.03 -2.03 -9.75
N ASP A 78 0.96 -3.00 -10.67
CA ASP A 78 0.36 -2.79 -12.00
C ASP A 78 -1.12 -2.41 -11.93
N ALA A 79 -1.84 -2.99 -10.96
CA ALA A 79 -3.22 -2.62 -10.66
C ALA A 79 -3.34 -1.16 -10.23
N ALA A 80 -2.42 -0.68 -9.36
CA ALA A 80 -2.41 0.71 -8.90
C ALA A 80 -2.22 1.70 -10.06
N GLN A 81 -1.26 1.43 -10.96
CA GLN A 81 -1.07 2.23 -12.16
C GLN A 81 -2.34 2.31 -13.02
N SER A 82 -2.98 1.16 -13.25
CA SER A 82 -4.21 1.08 -14.03
C SER A 82 -5.38 1.85 -13.39
N MET A 83 -5.53 1.73 -12.06
CA MET A 83 -6.55 2.45 -11.29
C MET A 83 -6.33 3.97 -11.36
N ARG A 84 -5.09 4.41 -11.11
CA ARG A 84 -4.70 5.83 -11.14
C ARG A 84 -4.95 6.45 -12.51
N ASN A 85 -4.55 5.76 -13.59
CA ASN A 85 -4.83 6.23 -14.95
C ASN A 85 -6.34 6.29 -15.25
N SER A 86 -7.12 5.33 -14.74
CA SER A 86 -8.57 5.33 -14.93
C SER A 86 -9.24 6.49 -14.18
N MET A 87 -8.74 6.83 -12.99
CA MET A 87 -9.20 7.97 -12.20
C MET A 87 -8.85 9.30 -12.87
N ASP A 88 -7.61 9.47 -13.35
CA ASP A 88 -7.17 10.67 -14.09
C ASP A 88 -8.05 10.95 -15.32
N HIS A 89 -8.51 9.89 -15.98
CA HIS A 89 -9.35 9.95 -17.18
C HIS A 89 -10.84 9.72 -16.88
N LEU A 90 -11.28 9.85 -15.62
CA LEU A 90 -12.64 9.53 -15.22
C LEU A 90 -13.68 10.32 -16.03
N SER A 91 -13.48 11.62 -16.23
CA SER A 91 -14.41 12.47 -16.98
C SER A 91 -14.65 11.99 -18.42
N GLN A 92 -13.61 11.44 -19.05
CA GLN A 92 -13.66 10.88 -20.40
C GLN A 92 -14.30 9.48 -20.40
N ASN A 93 -14.14 8.74 -19.30
CA ASN A 93 -14.60 7.36 -19.16
C ASN A 93 -16.02 7.23 -18.60
N ILE A 94 -16.60 8.28 -18.01
CA ILE A 94 -17.97 8.25 -17.44
C ILE A 94 -19.00 7.67 -18.43
N PRO A 95 -19.07 8.09 -19.71
CA PRO A 95 -20.03 7.53 -20.65
C PRO A 95 -19.82 6.02 -20.88
N ASN A 96 -18.57 5.58 -20.97
CA ASN A 96 -18.22 4.18 -21.17
C ASN A 96 -18.59 3.33 -19.94
N ILE A 97 -18.33 3.84 -18.74
CA ILE A 97 -18.69 3.19 -17.47
C ILE A 97 -20.21 3.08 -17.34
N ALA A 98 -20.94 4.16 -17.64
CA ALA A 98 -22.40 4.19 -17.58
C ALA A 98 -23.02 3.16 -18.55
N ASN A 99 -22.45 3.02 -19.74
CA ASN A 99 -22.94 2.12 -20.80
C ASN A 99 -22.38 0.69 -20.72
N LYS A 100 -21.47 0.40 -19.78
CA LYS A 100 -20.90 -0.93 -19.63
C LYS A 100 -22.00 -1.97 -19.36
N LYS A 101 -21.99 -3.05 -20.14
CA LYS A 101 -22.86 -4.22 -19.96
C LYS A 101 -22.28 -5.14 -18.88
N GLY A 102 -23.16 -5.77 -18.10
CA GLY A 102 -22.77 -6.68 -17.02
C GLY A 102 -22.48 -5.97 -15.69
N HIS A 103 -21.72 -6.65 -14.83
CA HIS A 103 -21.41 -6.13 -13.51
C HIS A 103 -20.46 -4.93 -13.58
N VAL A 104 -20.81 -3.85 -12.88
CA VAL A 104 -19.99 -2.64 -12.83
C VAL A 104 -19.34 -2.57 -11.45
N PRO A 105 -18.01 -2.49 -11.33
CA PRO A 105 -17.37 -2.25 -10.05
C PRO A 105 -17.61 -0.80 -9.61
N PRO A 106 -17.57 -0.51 -8.31
CA PRO A 106 -17.67 0.87 -7.83
C PRO A 106 -16.53 1.73 -8.39
N VAL A 107 -16.90 2.91 -8.92
CA VAL A 107 -15.98 3.86 -9.57
C VAL A 107 -14.93 4.37 -8.59
N TYR A 108 -15.37 4.81 -7.40
CA TYR A 108 -14.48 5.26 -6.33
C TYR A 108 -13.92 4.12 -5.47
N GLY A 109 -14.34 2.89 -5.79
CA GLY A 109 -13.76 1.67 -5.27
C GLY A 109 -14.56 0.94 -4.19
N ALA A 110 -14.18 -0.32 -4.00
CA ALA A 110 -14.58 -1.19 -2.92
C ALA A 110 -13.33 -1.59 -2.13
N PHE A 111 -13.41 -1.50 -0.81
CA PHE A 111 -12.39 -2.01 0.09
C PHE A 111 -12.88 -3.28 0.75
N SER A 112 -12.12 -4.35 0.62
CA SER A 112 -12.40 -5.63 1.25
C SER A 112 -11.29 -6.04 2.20
N PHE A 113 -11.65 -6.64 3.32
CA PHE A 113 -10.71 -7.13 4.32
C PHE A 113 -11.26 -8.33 5.07
N GLY A 114 -10.36 -9.16 5.58
CA GLY A 114 -10.67 -10.27 6.47
C GLY A 114 -10.46 -9.89 7.93
N ARG A 115 -11.32 -10.39 8.81
CA ARG A 115 -11.19 -10.30 10.27
C ARG A 115 -11.28 -11.69 10.88
N PHE A 116 -10.32 -12.00 11.74
CA PHE A 116 -10.26 -13.23 12.50
C PHE A 116 -10.80 -12.96 13.89
N HIS A 117 -11.70 -13.84 14.35
CA HIS A 117 -12.20 -13.81 15.71
C HIS A 117 -11.66 -15.03 16.44
N PHE A 118 -11.25 -14.79 17.67
CA PHE A 118 -10.61 -15.78 18.52
C PHE A 118 -11.55 -16.17 19.64
N ASP A 119 -11.33 -17.36 20.18
CA ASP A 119 -11.99 -17.83 21.39
C ASP A 119 -11.72 -16.88 22.57
N GLU A 120 -12.46 -17.07 23.67
CA GLU A 120 -12.31 -16.25 24.88
C GLU A 120 -10.88 -16.28 25.44
N ALA A 121 -10.12 -17.35 25.17
CA ALA A 121 -8.73 -17.50 25.56
C ALA A 121 -7.74 -16.79 24.62
N GLY A 122 -8.17 -16.40 23.42
CA GLY A 122 -7.33 -15.77 22.39
C GLY A 122 -6.34 -16.71 21.71
N VAL A 123 -6.58 -18.03 21.77
CA VAL A 123 -5.65 -19.08 21.32
C VAL A 123 -6.07 -19.65 19.97
N GLU A 124 -7.36 -19.91 19.78
CA GLU A 124 -7.89 -20.54 18.57
C GLU A 124 -8.75 -19.55 17.78
N ILE A 125 -8.68 -19.64 16.45
CA ILE A 125 -9.56 -18.88 15.55
C ILE A 125 -10.93 -19.58 15.55
N GLU A 126 -11.95 -18.94 16.11
CA GLU A 126 -13.33 -19.43 16.11
C GLU A 126 -14.02 -19.16 14.78
N ASP A 127 -13.84 -17.96 14.24
CA ASP A 127 -14.49 -17.57 13.00
C ASP A 127 -13.64 -16.61 12.15
N PHE A 128 -14.04 -16.49 10.89
CA PHE A 128 -13.44 -15.59 9.92
C PHE A 128 -14.53 -14.89 9.11
N GLU A 129 -14.52 -13.56 9.18
CA GLU A 129 -15.48 -12.71 8.49
C GLU A 129 -14.78 -11.88 7.41
N ILE A 130 -15.42 -11.76 6.25
CA ILE A 130 -14.98 -10.87 5.18
C ILE A 130 -15.93 -9.70 5.08
N TYR A 131 -15.35 -8.51 5.10
CA TYR A 131 -16.06 -7.26 4.95
C TYR A 131 -15.76 -6.64 3.60
N THR A 132 -16.79 -6.05 2.97
CA THR A 132 -16.63 -5.24 1.76
C THR A 132 -17.39 -3.93 1.90
N ILE A 133 -16.71 -2.84 1.60
CA ILE A 133 -17.16 -1.47 1.83
C ILE A 133 -17.03 -0.72 0.53
N THR A 134 -17.95 0.19 0.23
CA THR A 134 -17.92 0.98 -1.00
C THR A 134 -17.86 2.47 -0.74
N ALA A 135 -17.18 3.19 -1.63
CA ALA A 135 -16.97 4.64 -1.56
C ALA A 135 -18.19 5.48 -2.02
N GLY A 136 -19.36 4.88 -2.20
CA GLY A 136 -20.52 5.59 -2.72
C GLY A 136 -21.76 4.73 -2.87
N SER A 137 -22.77 5.30 -3.53
CA SER A 137 -24.05 4.64 -3.77
C SER A 137 -23.92 3.51 -4.80
N LEU A 138 -24.54 2.38 -4.49
CA LEU A 138 -24.68 1.28 -5.44
C LEU A 138 -25.52 1.74 -6.63
N THR A 139 -25.04 1.47 -7.85
CA THR A 139 -25.88 1.60 -9.03
C THR A 139 -26.95 0.50 -9.02
N HIS A 140 -28.04 0.69 -9.78
CA HIS A 140 -29.10 -0.32 -9.94
C HIS A 140 -28.64 -1.58 -10.70
N LYS A 141 -27.43 -1.57 -11.27
CA LYS A 141 -26.86 -2.73 -11.96
C LYS A 141 -26.29 -3.71 -10.95
N ALA A 142 -26.23 -4.99 -11.32
CA ALA A 142 -25.58 -5.97 -10.47
C ALA A 142 -24.10 -5.60 -10.28
N HIS A 143 -23.58 -5.69 -9.05
CA HIS A 143 -22.18 -5.40 -8.73
C HIS A 143 -21.40 -6.69 -8.58
N LYS A 144 -20.13 -6.69 -8.96
CA LYS A 144 -19.22 -7.79 -8.65
C LYS A 144 -18.42 -7.38 -7.42
N TRP A 145 -18.65 -8.07 -6.32
CA TRP A 145 -17.93 -7.83 -5.07
C TRP A 145 -16.66 -8.65 -5.05
N PRO A 146 -15.47 -8.02 -5.03
CA PRO A 146 -14.22 -8.73 -4.84
C PRO A 146 -14.19 -9.24 -3.40
N VAL A 147 -14.19 -10.56 -3.26
CA VAL A 147 -14.05 -11.25 -1.98
C VAL A 147 -12.61 -11.75 -1.93
N PRO A 148 -11.80 -11.26 -0.98
CA PRO A 148 -10.45 -11.74 -0.78
C PRO A 148 -10.43 -13.25 -0.63
N ASN A 149 -9.64 -13.93 -1.48
CA ASN A 149 -9.44 -15.38 -1.36
C ASN A 149 -8.29 -15.64 -0.37
N PRO A 150 -8.54 -16.30 0.78
CA PRO A 150 -7.49 -16.59 1.76
C PRO A 150 -6.51 -17.66 1.28
N LEU A 151 -6.90 -18.49 0.31
CA LEU A 151 -6.14 -19.66 -0.08
C LEU A 151 -4.75 -19.26 -0.62
N GLY A 152 -3.70 -19.78 0.03
CA GLY A 152 -2.31 -19.54 -0.35
C GLY A 152 -1.77 -18.15 0.00
N LYS A 153 -2.51 -17.36 0.80
CA LYS A 153 -2.06 -16.04 1.26
C LYS A 153 -1.55 -16.08 2.70
N ILE A 154 -0.62 -15.18 3.01
CA ILE A 154 -0.22 -14.89 4.40
C ILE A 154 -1.35 -14.10 5.06
N LEU A 155 -1.80 -14.57 6.22
CA LEU A 155 -2.90 -13.98 6.97
C LEU A 155 -2.35 -13.06 8.06
N ASP A 156 -2.68 -11.78 7.98
CA ASP A 156 -2.36 -10.81 9.02
C ASP A 156 -3.51 -10.81 10.06
N ILE A 157 -3.18 -10.98 11.33
CA ILE A 157 -4.12 -11.15 12.45
C ILE A 157 -4.06 -9.90 13.35
N PRO A 158 -5.20 -9.40 13.90
CA PRO A 158 -6.56 -9.93 13.76
C PRO A 158 -7.29 -9.44 12.50
N VAL A 159 -6.72 -8.48 11.77
CA VAL A 159 -7.27 -7.95 10.52
C VAL A 159 -6.22 -7.94 9.43
N GLY A 160 -6.62 -8.34 8.23
CA GLY A 160 -5.70 -8.47 7.10
C GLY A 160 -6.42 -8.70 5.78
N MET A 161 -5.68 -9.26 4.81
CA MET A 161 -6.20 -9.55 3.47
C MET A 161 -6.84 -8.33 2.79
N PHE A 162 -6.16 -7.19 2.91
CA PHE A 162 -6.65 -5.92 2.41
C PHE A 162 -6.61 -5.91 0.89
N GLU A 163 -7.78 -5.80 0.27
CA GLU A 163 -7.94 -5.65 -1.16
C GLU A 163 -8.70 -4.37 -1.47
N PHE A 164 -8.16 -3.57 -2.39
CA PHE A 164 -8.84 -2.42 -2.92
C PHE A 164 -9.20 -2.68 -4.37
N SER A 165 -10.45 -2.45 -4.76
CA SER A 165 -10.91 -2.70 -6.11
C SER A 165 -11.64 -1.50 -6.70
N ALA A 166 -11.21 -1.06 -7.88
CA ALA A 166 -11.79 0.04 -8.63
C ALA A 166 -11.52 -0.18 -10.12
N PHE A 167 -12.42 0.28 -10.99
CA PHE A 167 -12.22 0.23 -12.45
C PHE A 167 -11.82 -1.17 -13.00
N ASP A 168 -12.44 -2.24 -12.50
CA ASP A 168 -12.15 -3.65 -12.84
C ASP A 168 -10.73 -4.12 -12.52
N ARG A 169 -10.03 -3.38 -11.67
CA ARG A 169 -8.74 -3.76 -11.11
C ARG A 169 -8.94 -4.06 -9.64
N THR A 170 -8.09 -4.95 -9.13
CA THR A 170 -7.97 -5.27 -7.72
C THR A 170 -6.51 -5.17 -7.35
N LEU A 171 -6.22 -4.40 -6.31
CA LEU A 171 -4.92 -4.21 -5.71
C LEU A 171 -4.92 -4.96 -4.38
N ASP A 172 -4.05 -5.96 -4.25
CA ASP A 172 -3.77 -6.61 -2.97
C ASP A 172 -2.84 -5.69 -2.17
N VAL A 173 -3.44 -4.89 -1.28
CA VAL A 173 -2.73 -3.88 -0.49
C VAL A 173 -1.80 -4.56 0.51
N SER A 174 -2.22 -5.67 1.12
CA SER A 174 -1.38 -6.45 2.03
C SER A 174 -0.14 -6.99 1.33
N ALA A 175 -0.28 -7.56 0.13
CA ALA A 175 0.86 -8.05 -0.65
C ALA A 175 1.78 -6.90 -1.10
N LEU A 176 1.20 -5.76 -1.53
CA LEU A 176 1.97 -4.57 -1.90
C LEU A 176 2.88 -4.11 -0.75
N VAL A 177 2.34 -4.02 0.47
CA VAL A 177 3.08 -3.58 1.66
C VAL A 177 4.15 -4.59 2.06
N ARG A 178 3.88 -5.90 1.96
CA ARG A 178 4.90 -6.93 2.20
C ARG A 178 6.10 -6.79 1.26
N CYS A 179 5.87 -6.54 -0.02
CA CYS A 179 6.96 -6.35 -0.99
C CYS A 179 7.81 -5.10 -0.72
N LEU A 180 7.30 -4.11 0.01
CA LEU A 180 8.09 -2.93 0.36
C LEU A 180 9.30 -3.29 1.24
N SER A 181 9.21 -4.33 2.07
CA SER A 181 10.35 -4.79 2.89
C SER A 181 11.57 -5.15 2.03
N GLY A 182 11.35 -5.83 0.89
CA GLY A 182 12.40 -6.17 -0.06
C GLY A 182 12.98 -4.95 -0.77
N ILE A 183 12.18 -3.90 -0.99
CA ILE A 183 12.64 -2.62 -1.53
C ILE A 183 13.48 -1.89 -0.48
N VAL A 184 12.99 -1.74 0.75
CA VAL A 184 13.72 -1.10 1.86
C VAL A 184 15.07 -1.78 2.06
N HIS A 185 15.09 -3.12 2.16
CA HIS A 185 16.32 -3.89 2.30
C HIS A 185 17.31 -3.66 1.14
N LEU A 186 16.82 -3.55 -0.11
CA LEU A 186 17.66 -3.21 -1.26
C LEU A 186 18.34 -1.84 -1.09
N PHE A 187 17.61 -0.84 -0.62
CA PHE A 187 18.16 0.51 -0.41
C PHE A 187 19.13 0.52 0.79
N ASP A 188 18.75 -0.12 1.90
CA ASP A 188 19.59 -0.20 3.09
C ASP A 188 20.90 -0.94 2.85
N THR A 189 20.92 -1.96 2.01
CA THR A 189 22.16 -2.71 1.74
C THR A 189 22.97 -2.11 0.61
N ARG A 190 22.36 -1.82 -0.55
CA ARG A 190 23.13 -1.42 -1.74
C ARG A 190 23.35 0.08 -1.84
N VAL A 191 22.35 0.87 -1.48
CA VAL A 191 22.42 2.32 -1.63
C VAL A 191 23.21 2.92 -0.48
N ARG A 192 22.96 2.47 0.76
CA ARG A 192 23.78 2.86 1.92
C ARG A 192 25.25 2.56 1.67
N ASN A 193 25.63 1.32 1.37
CA ASN A 193 27.03 0.95 1.17
C ASN A 193 27.71 1.78 0.06
N ARG A 194 27.01 2.07 -1.04
CA ARG A 194 27.55 2.92 -2.11
C ARG A 194 27.76 4.37 -1.67
N ILE A 195 26.84 4.91 -0.89
CA ILE A 195 26.95 6.29 -0.40
C ILE A 195 28.03 6.39 0.66
N GLU A 196 28.11 5.41 1.57
CA GLU A 196 29.20 5.34 2.55
C GLU A 196 30.57 5.23 1.84
N THR A 197 30.68 4.38 0.82
CA THR A 197 31.92 4.26 0.02
C THR A 197 32.26 5.58 -0.66
N ALA A 198 31.28 6.25 -1.29
CA ALA A 198 31.51 7.52 -1.96
C ALA A 198 31.90 8.65 -1.00
N ILE A 199 31.30 8.70 0.19
CA ILE A 199 31.66 9.65 1.25
C ILE A 199 33.09 9.40 1.71
N ARG A 200 33.46 8.14 1.99
CA ARG A 200 34.83 7.78 2.39
C ARG A 200 35.86 8.16 1.33
N SER A 201 35.62 7.81 0.06
CA SER A 201 36.52 8.19 -1.04
C SER A 201 36.65 9.70 -1.20
N ALA A 202 35.54 10.45 -1.13
CA ALA A 202 35.58 11.92 -1.24
C ALA A 202 36.26 12.60 -0.03
N ALA A 203 36.18 11.99 1.16
CA ALA A 203 36.87 12.46 2.36
C ALA A 203 38.38 12.20 2.27
N GLU A 204 38.78 11.01 1.82
CA GLU A 204 40.20 10.66 1.56
C GLU A 204 40.84 11.60 0.54
N GLU A 205 40.17 11.86 -0.59
CA GLU A 205 40.65 12.81 -1.62
C GLU A 205 40.87 14.23 -1.08
N LYS A 206 40.13 14.61 -0.04
CA LYS A 206 40.20 15.94 0.59
C LYS A 206 41.00 15.97 1.89
N GLY A 207 41.54 14.84 2.33
CA GLY A 207 42.22 14.71 3.63
C GLY A 207 41.31 15.02 4.83
N LEU A 208 40.00 14.75 4.71
CA LEU A 208 39.01 14.94 5.77
C LEU A 208 38.70 13.62 6.47
N ASP A 209 38.23 13.70 7.71
CA ASP A 209 37.66 12.54 8.43
C ASP A 209 36.23 12.27 7.92
N ALA A 210 35.98 11.02 7.52
CA ALA A 210 34.70 10.58 6.98
C ALA A 210 33.65 10.30 8.09
N GLU A 211 34.08 9.96 9.31
CA GLU A 211 33.17 9.49 10.36
C GLU A 211 32.10 10.52 10.79
N PRO A 212 32.41 11.82 10.93
CA PRO A 212 31.40 12.84 11.22
C PRO A 212 30.33 12.94 10.12
N MET A 213 30.74 12.81 8.85
CA MET A 213 29.82 12.88 7.70
C MET A 213 28.91 11.65 7.62
N LEU A 214 29.45 10.48 7.95
CA LEU A 214 28.71 9.23 7.98
C LEU A 214 27.71 9.21 9.15
N SER A 215 28.08 9.75 10.32
CA SER A 215 27.20 9.90 11.47
C SER A 215 25.97 10.77 11.17
N GLU A 216 26.18 11.92 10.51
CA GLU A 216 25.10 12.82 10.11
C GLU A 216 24.17 12.18 9.07
N TYR A 217 24.75 11.43 8.13
CA TYR A 217 24.00 10.73 7.09
C TYR A 217 23.19 9.53 7.63
N ALA A 218 23.77 8.73 8.51
CA ALA A 218 23.10 7.59 9.15
C ALA A 218 21.86 8.03 9.94
N GLY A 219 21.93 9.18 10.62
CA GLY A 219 20.78 9.76 11.32
C GLY A 219 19.61 10.10 10.39
N SER A 220 19.88 10.58 9.17
CA SER A 220 18.82 10.96 8.21
C SER A 220 18.07 9.76 7.61
N ILE A 221 18.73 8.62 7.41
CA ILE A 221 18.11 7.39 6.86
C ILE A 221 17.54 6.49 7.95
N ALA A 222 18.23 6.34 9.08
CA ALA A 222 17.74 5.53 10.19
C ALA A 222 16.48 6.14 10.84
N THR A 223 16.37 7.47 10.93
CA THR A 223 15.15 8.12 11.47
C THR A 223 13.91 7.87 10.59
N VAL A 224 14.11 7.63 9.29
CA VAL A 224 13.04 7.28 8.33
C VAL A 224 12.61 5.81 8.50
N ILE A 225 13.54 4.91 8.84
CA ILE A 225 13.31 3.46 8.80
C ILE A 225 13.09 2.83 10.19
N GLU A 226 13.85 3.22 11.20
CA GLU A 226 13.85 2.60 12.54
C GLU A 226 12.73 3.11 13.47
N GLY A 227 12.09 4.24 13.15
CA GLY A 227 11.01 4.81 13.97
C GLY A 227 9.71 3.99 14.00
N LYS A 228 9.60 2.88 13.25
CA LYS A 228 8.29 2.22 13.00
C LYS A 228 8.29 0.69 12.92
N ILE A 229 9.40 0.01 13.22
CA ILE A 229 9.40 -1.45 13.48
C ILE A 229 9.35 -1.67 14.99
N LYS A 230 8.23 -1.30 15.61
CA LYS A 230 7.80 -1.75 16.95
C LYS A 230 6.28 -1.84 16.97
#